data_AF-A0A536GLK0-F1
#
_entry.id   AF-A0A536GLK0-F1
#
_cell.length_a   1.000
_cell.length_b   1.000
_cell.length_c   1.000
_cell.angle_alpha   90.00
_cell.angle_beta   90.00
_cell.angle_gamma   90.00
#
_symmetry.space_group_name_H-M   'P 1'
#
loop_
_entity.id
_entity.type
_entity.pdbx_description
1 polymer ?
#
loop_
_entity_poly.entity_id
_entity_poly.type
_entity_poly.pdbx_seq_one_letter_code
_entity_poly.pdbx_strand_id
1 'polypeptide(L)'
;MRANAYTSDWTDGAVRRLMLDSGADLPDLLDLSRADITSYRADKVSRAAARVTELAERCQRLKEEAERVPLKSPLDGNELMALFGLPPGPWLRPIKDHLLGLVIDGALSPDDKEQAARIAKSLMETMPGEGQ
;
A
#
# COMPACT_ATOMS: atom_id res chain seq x y z
N MET A 1 7.73 -8.97 4.01
CA MET A 1 7.20 -8.82 5.40
C MET A 1 6.87 -10.20 5.96
N ARG A 2 6.94 -10.49 7.28
CA ARG A 2 6.52 -11.79 7.85
C ARG A 2 5.12 -11.65 8.46
N ALA A 3 4.16 -12.51 8.10
CA ALA A 3 2.79 -12.47 8.64
C ALA A 3 2.75 -12.54 10.18
N ASN A 4 3.69 -13.27 10.80
CA ASN A 4 3.82 -13.38 12.26
C ASN A 4 4.20 -12.05 12.98
N ALA A 5 4.57 -11.00 12.24
CA ALA A 5 4.84 -9.67 12.80
C ALA A 5 3.58 -8.79 12.90
N TYR A 6 2.41 -9.29 12.49
CA TYR A 6 1.17 -8.52 12.55
C TYR A 6 0.79 -8.15 13.98
N THR A 7 0.44 -6.88 14.13
CA THR A 7 -0.13 -6.30 15.32
C THR A 7 -1.29 -5.39 14.92
N SER A 8 -2.28 -5.24 15.80
CA SER A 8 -3.54 -4.53 15.49
C SER A 8 -3.35 -3.04 15.18
N ASP A 9 -2.19 -2.46 15.48
CA ASP A 9 -1.77 -1.08 15.14
C ASP A 9 -1.32 -0.91 13.69
N TRP A 10 -1.20 -1.99 12.90
CA TRP A 10 -0.90 -1.85 11.48
C TRP A 10 -1.95 -1.01 10.77
N THR A 11 -1.50 -0.06 9.96
CA THR A 11 -2.38 0.75 9.10
C THR A 11 -2.90 -0.10 7.94
N ASP A 12 -4.03 0.32 7.34
CA ASP A 12 -4.56 -0.35 6.14
C ASP A 12 -3.53 -0.33 4.99
N GLY A 13 -2.68 0.70 4.91
CA GLY A 13 -1.55 0.73 3.98
C GLY A 13 -0.50 -0.37 4.21
N ALA A 14 -0.17 -0.66 5.47
CA ALA A 14 0.73 -1.77 5.79
C ALA A 14 0.12 -3.13 5.38
N VAL A 15 -1.19 -3.31 5.61
CA VAL A 15 -1.90 -4.52 5.18
C VAL A 15 -1.96 -4.63 3.65
N ARG A 16 -2.28 -3.53 2.93
CA ARG A 16 -2.27 -3.53 1.45
C ARG A 16 -0.88 -3.86 0.89
N ARG A 17 0.21 -3.36 1.50
CA ARG A 17 1.58 -3.76 1.10
C ARG A 17 1.84 -5.24 1.32
N LEU A 18 1.44 -5.80 2.48
CA LEU A 18 1.55 -7.24 2.71
C LEU A 18 0.81 -8.03 1.62
N MET A 19 -0.41 -7.60 1.26
CA MET A 19 -1.20 -8.25 0.20
C MET A 19 -0.51 -8.16 -1.16
N LEU A 20 0.04 -7.00 -1.52
CA LEU A 20 0.76 -6.79 -2.78
C LEU A 20 2.05 -7.62 -2.85
N ASP A 21 2.83 -7.64 -1.77
CA ASP A 21 4.09 -8.39 -1.68
C ASP A 21 3.85 -9.90 -1.72
N SER A 22 2.77 -10.37 -1.09
CA SER A 22 2.44 -11.80 -0.97
C SER A 22 1.69 -12.33 -2.19
N GLY A 23 0.93 -11.48 -2.88
CA GLY A 23 0.19 -11.85 -4.08
C GLY A 23 -0.68 -13.10 -3.88
N ALA A 24 -0.46 -14.11 -4.72
CA ALA A 24 -1.20 -15.37 -4.71
C ALA A 24 -0.90 -16.26 -3.48
N ASP A 25 0.26 -16.09 -2.84
CA ASP A 25 0.71 -16.91 -1.72
C ASP A 25 0.13 -16.42 -0.37
N LEU A 26 -0.61 -15.30 -0.35
CA LEU A 26 -1.19 -14.74 0.86
C LEU A 26 -2.01 -15.74 1.69
N PRO A 27 -2.91 -16.57 1.09
CA PRO A 27 -3.67 -17.56 1.84
C PRO A 27 -2.76 -18.60 2.51
N ASP A 28 -1.78 -19.14 1.77
CA ASP A 28 -0.85 -20.13 2.27
C ASP A 28 0.04 -19.57 3.39
N LEU A 29 0.44 -18.30 3.29
CA LEU A 29 1.18 -17.61 4.34
C LEU A 29 0.36 -17.44 5.62
N LEU A 30 -0.94 -17.14 5.52
CA LEU A 30 -1.82 -17.03 6.68
C LEU A 30 -2.07 -18.40 7.32
N ASP A 31 -2.22 -19.45 6.52
CA ASP A 31 -2.42 -20.81 7.04
C ASP A 31 -1.16 -21.36 7.68
N LEU A 32 0.01 -21.14 7.08
CA LEU A 32 1.30 -21.44 7.70
C LEU A 32 1.47 -20.68 9.02
N SER A 33 1.12 -19.39 9.05
CA SER A 33 1.16 -18.56 10.26
C SER A 33 0.28 -19.14 11.38
N ARG A 34 -0.91 -19.66 11.05
CA ARG A 34 -1.79 -20.34 12.03
C ARG A 34 -1.23 -21.67 12.49
N ALA A 35 -0.67 -22.47 11.57
CA ALA A 35 -0.13 -23.79 11.87
C ALA A 35 1.10 -23.74 12.80
N ASP A 36 1.92 -22.69 12.67
CA ASP A 36 3.11 -22.46 13.49
C ASP A 36 2.79 -22.02 14.93
N ILE A 37 1.52 -21.72 15.25
CA ILE A 37 1.12 -21.32 16.60
C ILE A 37 1.19 -22.53 17.53
N THR A 38 2.32 -22.65 18.24
CA THR A 38 2.54 -23.68 19.25
C THR A 38 2.86 -23.04 20.60
N SER A 39 2.17 -23.45 21.66
CA SER A 39 2.46 -23.01 23.02
C SER A 39 1.74 -23.90 24.02
N TYR A 40 2.41 -24.25 25.11
CA TYR A 40 1.80 -24.95 26.27
C TYR A 40 0.67 -24.12 26.91
N ARG A 41 0.77 -22.79 26.81
CA ARG A 41 -0.19 -21.85 27.39
C ARG A 41 -1.35 -21.59 26.42
N ALA A 42 -2.52 -22.12 26.75
CA ALA A 42 -3.74 -21.96 25.94
C ALA A 42 -4.12 -20.49 25.70
N ASP A 43 -3.89 -19.60 26.67
CA ASP A 43 -4.18 -18.17 26.54
C ASP A 43 -3.33 -17.50 25.45
N LYS A 44 -2.07 -17.92 25.30
CA LYS A 44 -1.18 -17.40 24.24
C LYS A 44 -1.57 -17.90 22.87
N VAL A 45 -1.95 -19.18 22.75
CA VAL A 45 -2.42 -19.79 21.50
C VAL A 45 -3.65 -19.05 21.00
N SER A 46 -4.66 -18.86 21.87
CA SER A 46 -5.90 -18.17 21.51
C SER A 46 -5.66 -16.74 21.03
N ARG A 47 -4.83 -15.96 21.75
CA ARG A 47 -4.51 -14.58 21.33
C ARG A 47 -3.74 -14.51 20.01
N ALA A 48 -2.79 -15.42 19.79
CA ALA A 48 -2.06 -15.47 18.52
C ALA A 48 -2.99 -15.84 17.35
N ALA A 49 -3.85 -16.85 17.54
CA ALA A 49 -4.81 -17.27 16.52
C ALA A 49 -5.79 -16.14 16.19
N ALA A 50 -6.29 -15.42 17.20
CA ALA A 50 -7.17 -14.27 17.01
C ALA A 50 -6.52 -13.18 16.15
N ARG A 51 -5.22 -12.90 16.34
CA ARG A 51 -4.49 -11.92 15.51
C ARG A 51 -4.39 -12.32 14.05
N VAL A 52 -4.14 -13.61 13.77
CA VAL A 52 -4.08 -14.08 12.37
C VAL A 52 -5.46 -14.04 11.73
N THR A 53 -6.52 -14.37 12.47
CA THR A 53 -7.90 -14.22 12.01
C THR A 53 -8.25 -12.76 11.72
N GLU A 54 -7.92 -11.83 12.62
CA GLU A 54 -8.13 -10.39 12.42
C GLU A 54 -7.41 -9.88 11.16
N LEU A 55 -6.14 -10.27 10.95
CA LEU A 55 -5.42 -9.93 9.72
C LEU A 55 -6.12 -10.47 8.47
N ALA A 56 -6.57 -11.73 8.50
CA ALA A 56 -7.28 -12.33 7.37
C ALA A 56 -8.58 -11.58 7.04
N GLU A 57 -9.35 -11.19 8.04
CA GLU A 57 -10.58 -10.39 7.88
C GLU A 57 -10.28 -9.01 7.29
N ARG A 58 -9.21 -8.34 7.74
CA ARG A 58 -8.77 -7.05 7.18
C ARG A 58 -8.33 -7.19 5.72
N CYS A 59 -7.55 -8.21 5.39
CA CYS A 59 -7.16 -8.50 4.01
C CYS A 59 -8.38 -8.69 3.10
N GLN A 60 -9.39 -9.44 3.57
CA GLN A 60 -10.62 -9.66 2.83
C GLN A 60 -11.39 -8.35 2.61
N ARG A 61 -11.61 -7.55 3.67
CA ARG A 61 -12.26 -6.24 3.58
C ARG A 61 -11.56 -5.31 2.57
N LEU A 62 -10.24 -5.24 2.62
CA LEU A 62 -9.44 -4.38 1.73
C LEU A 62 -9.45 -4.86 0.28
N LYS A 63 -9.53 -6.18 0.06
CA LYS A 63 -9.70 -6.76 -1.27
C LYS A 63 -11.04 -6.34 -1.90
N GLU A 64 -12.12 -6.45 -1.14
CA GLU A 64 -13.46 -6.01 -1.56
C GLU A 64 -13.51 -4.50 -1.84
N GLU A 65 -12.79 -3.70 -1.06
CA GLU A 65 -12.64 -2.26 -1.32
C GLU A 65 -11.87 -1.99 -2.62
N ALA A 66 -10.78 -2.71 -2.88
CA ALA A 66 -9.97 -2.56 -4.08
C ALA A 66 -10.71 -2.96 -5.37
N GLU A 67 -11.66 -3.90 -5.29
CA GLU A 67 -12.57 -4.23 -6.40
C GLU A 67 -13.50 -3.06 -6.75
N ARG A 68 -13.84 -2.21 -5.76
CA ARG A 68 -14.68 -1.02 -5.99
C ARG A 68 -13.85 0.19 -6.42
N VAL A 69 -12.68 0.38 -5.81
CA VAL A 69 -11.82 1.54 -6.02
C VAL A 69 -10.41 1.04 -6.37
N PRO A 70 -10.02 1.04 -7.66
CA PRO A 70 -8.72 0.52 -8.06
C PRO A 70 -7.59 1.37 -7.48
N LEU A 71 -6.57 0.72 -6.93
CA LEU A 71 -5.34 1.37 -6.46
C LEU A 71 -4.54 1.87 -7.67
N LYS A 72 -4.65 3.16 -7.96
CA LYS A 72 -3.97 3.84 -9.07
C LYS A 72 -3.40 5.18 -8.62
N SER A 73 -2.38 5.67 -9.32
CA SER A 73 -1.97 7.07 -9.20
C SER A 73 -3.13 7.99 -9.60
N PRO A 74 -3.46 9.05 -8.83
CA PRO A 74 -4.53 9.97 -9.17
C PRO A 74 -4.27 10.79 -10.44
N LEU A 75 -2.98 11.00 -10.75
CA LEU A 75 -2.54 11.68 -11.97
C LEU A 75 -1.89 10.69 -12.92
N ASP A 76 -2.26 10.79 -14.20
CA ASP A 76 -1.60 10.05 -15.28
C ASP A 76 -0.40 10.82 -15.86
N GLY A 77 0.28 10.22 -16.84
CA GLY A 77 1.47 10.83 -17.45
C GLY A 77 1.16 12.12 -18.22
N ASN A 78 0.02 12.18 -18.90
CA ASN A 78 -0.39 13.36 -19.68
C ASN A 78 -0.73 14.53 -18.76
N GLU A 79 -1.42 14.25 -17.66
CA GLU A 79 -1.75 15.25 -16.64
C GLU A 79 -0.50 15.83 -15.99
N LEU A 80 0.49 14.99 -15.67
CA LEU A 80 1.77 15.45 -15.13
C LEU A 80 2.52 16.30 -16.17
N MET A 81 2.61 15.84 -17.43
CA MET A 81 3.26 16.62 -18.50
C MET A 81 2.60 17.99 -18.68
N ALA A 82 1.27 18.06 -18.65
CA ALA A 82 0.53 19.33 -18.73
C ALA A 82 0.76 20.20 -17.48
N LEU A 83 0.82 19.60 -16.29
CA LEU A 83 1.02 20.30 -15.02
C LEU A 83 2.39 21.01 -14.94
N PHE A 84 3.44 20.36 -15.46
CA PHE A 84 4.82 20.87 -15.39
C PHE A 84 5.33 21.49 -16.69
N GLY A 85 4.60 21.34 -17.81
CA GLY A 85 5.04 21.80 -19.13
C GLY A 85 6.28 21.07 -19.64
N LEU A 86 6.51 19.85 -19.17
CA LEU A 86 7.70 19.05 -19.50
C LEU A 86 7.37 17.95 -20.52
N PRO A 87 8.32 17.59 -21.39
CA PRO A 87 8.15 16.47 -22.31
C PRO A 87 8.09 15.12 -21.55
N PRO A 88 7.61 14.05 -22.21
CA PRO A 88 7.65 12.71 -21.63
C PRO A 88 9.08 12.33 -21.27
N GLY A 89 9.30 11.80 -20.07
CA GLY A 89 10.63 11.46 -19.58
C GLY A 89 10.62 10.61 -18.31
N PRO A 90 11.82 10.21 -17.84
CA PRO A 90 11.97 9.32 -16.68
C PRO A 90 11.42 9.94 -15.38
N TRP A 91 11.33 11.27 -15.30
CA TRP A 91 10.79 12.03 -14.16
C TRP A 91 9.32 11.69 -13.83
N LEU A 92 8.54 11.19 -14.78
CA LEU A 92 7.13 10.83 -14.57
C LEU A 92 6.97 9.66 -13.59
N ARG A 93 7.85 8.66 -13.69
CA ARG A 93 7.76 7.42 -12.93
C ARG A 93 7.89 7.62 -11.42
N PRO A 94 8.94 8.30 -10.88
CA PRO A 94 9.06 8.52 -9.44
C PRO A 94 7.89 9.32 -8.86
N ILE A 95 7.32 10.28 -9.60
CA ILE A 95 6.13 11.01 -9.14
C ILE A 95 4.92 10.08 -9.07
N LYS A 96 4.64 9.33 -10.13
CA LYS A 96 3.51 8.40 -10.16
C LYS A 96 3.63 7.32 -9.08
N ASP A 97 4.83 6.78 -8.89
CA ASP A 97 5.11 5.76 -7.89
C ASP A 97 4.94 6.33 -6.47
N HIS A 98 5.38 7.57 -6.23
CA HIS A 98 5.16 8.26 -4.96
C HIS A 98 3.66 8.49 -4.68
N LEU A 99 2.91 9.02 -5.65
CA LEU A 99 1.47 9.24 -5.52
C LEU A 99 0.71 7.93 -5.29
N LEU A 100 1.06 6.87 -6.03
CA LEU A 100 0.49 5.53 -5.82
C LEU A 100 0.80 5.00 -4.41
N GLY A 101 2.03 5.21 -3.92
CA GLY A 101 2.41 4.86 -2.55
C GLY A 101 1.50 5.52 -1.51
N LEU A 102 1.22 6.81 -1.67
CA LEU A 102 0.30 7.55 -0.78
C LEU A 102 -1.14 7.05 -0.86
N VAL A 103 -1.58 6.63 -2.05
CA VAL A 103 -2.89 6.00 -2.23
C VAL A 103 -2.96 4.66 -1.51
N ILE A 104 -1.93 3.83 -1.65
CA ILE A 104 -1.83 2.55 -0.93
C ILE A 104 -1.88 2.81 0.58
N ASP A 105 -1.17 3.83 1.07
CA ASP A 105 -1.16 4.26 2.47
C ASP A 105 -2.49 4.81 2.99
N GLY A 106 -3.43 5.13 2.10
CA GLY A 106 -4.67 5.84 2.44
C GLY A 106 -4.46 7.31 2.80
N ALA A 107 -3.27 7.85 2.53
CA ALA A 107 -2.93 9.27 2.72
C ALA A 107 -3.42 10.16 1.57
N LEU A 108 -3.80 9.55 0.43
CA LEU A 108 -4.30 10.22 -0.75
C LEU A 108 -5.42 9.39 -1.40
N SER A 109 -6.49 10.04 -1.85
CA SER A 109 -7.53 9.36 -2.61
C SER A 109 -7.10 9.19 -4.08
N PRO A 110 -7.37 8.06 -4.75
CA PRO A 110 -7.10 7.85 -6.17
C PRO A 110 -7.86 8.81 -7.10
N ASP A 111 -8.88 9.51 -6.60
CA ASP A 111 -9.66 10.48 -7.36
C ASP A 111 -9.33 11.94 -6.98
N ASP A 112 -8.52 12.18 -5.94
CA ASP A 112 -8.14 13.54 -5.51
C ASP A 112 -6.93 14.07 -6.31
N LYS A 113 -7.25 14.55 -7.51
CA LYS A 113 -6.25 15.13 -8.43
C LYS A 113 -5.67 16.45 -7.91
N GLU A 114 -6.42 17.23 -7.14
CA GLU A 114 -5.97 18.53 -6.64
C GLU A 114 -4.90 18.38 -5.55
N GLN A 115 -5.12 17.47 -4.60
CA GLN A 115 -4.12 17.14 -3.60
C GLN A 115 -2.91 16.44 -4.25
N ALA A 116 -3.13 15.54 -5.20
CA ALA A 116 -2.06 14.89 -5.94
C ALA A 116 -1.16 15.91 -6.68
N ALA A 117 -1.74 16.93 -7.32
CA ALA A 117 -0.99 17.98 -8.01
C ALA A 117 -0.15 18.82 -7.04
N ARG A 118 -0.67 19.12 -5.84
CA ARG A 118 0.07 19.83 -4.78
C ARG A 118 1.28 19.01 -4.30
N ILE A 119 1.09 17.73 -4.05
CA ILE A 119 2.16 16.81 -3.63
C ILE A 119 3.22 16.67 -4.73
N ALA A 120 2.80 16.48 -5.98
CA ALA A 120 3.70 16.36 -7.12
C ALA A 120 4.60 17.59 -7.27
N LYS A 121 4.04 18.80 -7.10
CA LYS A 121 4.82 20.05 -7.15
C LYS A 121 5.87 20.11 -6.04
N SER A 122 5.48 19.81 -4.80
CA SER A 122 6.41 19.78 -3.68
C SER A 122 7.53 18.75 -3.89
N LEU A 123 7.20 17.58 -4.46
CA LEU A 123 8.19 16.55 -4.77
C LEU A 123 9.21 17.06 -5.82
N MET A 124 8.74 17.69 -6.90
CA MET A 124 9.60 18.24 -7.95
C MET A 124 10.57 19.32 -7.46
N GLU A 125 10.16 20.14 -6.49
CA GLU A 125 11.05 21.14 -5.86
C GLU A 125 12.19 20.49 -5.06
N THR A 126 11.97 19.28 -4.55
CA THR A 126 12.97 18.53 -3.77
C THR A 126 13.82 17.59 -4.61
N MET A 127 13.45 17.31 -5.87
CA MET A 127 14.29 16.53 -6.76
C MET A 127 15.54 17.35 -7.06
N PRO A 128 16.76 16.87 -6.74
CA PRO A 128 17.96 17.53 -7.21
C PRO A 128 17.84 17.56 -8.73
N GLY A 129 17.81 18.76 -9.30
CA GLY A 129 17.80 18.92 -10.74
C GLY A 129 18.96 18.09 -11.26
N GLU A 130 18.68 17.08 -12.09
CA GLU A 130 19.72 16.42 -12.88
C GLU A 130 20.28 17.52 -13.78
N GLY A 131 21.31 18.18 -13.25
CA GLY A 131 22.11 19.15 -13.94
C GLY A 131 22.93 18.39 -14.95
N GLN A 132 22.70 18.77 -16.21
CA GLN A 132 23.57 18.62 -17.38
C GLN A 132 23.52 17.28 -18.12
#